data_AF-A0A9X2Z1Y7-F1
#
_entry.id   AF-A0A9X2Z1Y7-F1
#
_cell.length_a   1.000
_cell.length_b   1.000
_cell.length_c   1.000
_cell.angle_alpha   90.00
_cell.angle_beta   90.00
_cell.angle_gamma   90.00
#
_symmetry.space_group_name_H-M   'P 1'
#
loop_
_entity.id
_entity.type
_entity.pdbx_description
1 polymer ?
#
loop_
_entity_poly.entity_id
_entity_poly.type
_entity_poly.pdbx_seq_one_letter_code
_entity_poly.pdbx_strand_id
1 'polypeptide(L)'
;MSIFDSLFGSGRSKKVKEISDKLNSFASESPKDIADNFFEYMQNSGQGEEELFDFVVQSEDLKAILEINGMGRSEVEEVFRTLERGGAGQMVNGYYVAGAALCFEESLEYLLSNYNKLCGEEASKENILTASHKMVKHFE
;
A
#
# COMPACT_ATOMS: atom_id res chain seq x y z
N MET A 1 1.14 17.51 -14.46
CA MET A 1 -0.10 17.10 -13.77
C MET A 1 -0.16 15.59 -13.90
N SER A 2 -0.11 14.84 -12.80
CA SER A 2 -0.11 13.36 -12.87
C SER A 2 -1.50 12.89 -13.29
N ILE A 3 -1.59 11.82 -14.09
CA ILE A 3 -2.86 11.18 -14.45
C ILE A 3 -3.63 10.79 -13.18
N PHE A 4 -2.92 10.43 -12.11
CA PHE A 4 -3.49 10.17 -10.79
C PHE A 4 -4.13 11.39 -10.14
N ASP A 5 -3.60 12.61 -10.34
CA ASP A 5 -4.21 13.84 -9.80
C ASP A 5 -5.48 14.24 -10.57
N SER A 6 -5.66 13.71 -11.79
CA SER A 6 -6.85 13.93 -12.62
C SER A 6 -7.95 12.87 -12.41
N LEU A 7 -7.56 11.65 -12.05
CA LEU A 7 -8.49 10.52 -11.80
C LEU A 7 -8.95 10.46 -10.35
N PHE A 8 -8.10 10.84 -9.40
CA PHE A 8 -8.39 10.78 -7.98
C PHE A 8 -8.37 12.19 -7.40
N GLY A 9 -9.39 12.52 -6.60
CA GLY A 9 -9.52 13.85 -6.01
C GLY A 9 -8.20 14.33 -5.40
N SER A 10 -7.82 15.59 -5.67
CA SER A 10 -6.51 16.16 -5.32
C SER A 10 -6.13 15.99 -3.83
N GLY A 11 -7.12 15.90 -2.94
CA GLY A 11 -6.93 15.63 -1.51
C GLY A 11 -6.44 14.21 -1.20
N ARG A 12 -6.99 13.17 -1.85
CA ARG A 12 -6.56 11.77 -1.65
C ARG A 12 -5.15 11.57 -2.15
N SER A 13 -4.88 11.98 -3.38
CA SER A 13 -3.54 11.86 -3.98
C SER A 13 -2.46 12.47 -3.07
N LYS A 14 -2.72 13.69 -2.55
CA LYS A 14 -1.82 14.34 -1.60
C LYS A 14 -1.65 13.52 -0.31
N LYS A 15 -2.75 13.06 0.30
CA LYS A 15 -2.69 12.29 1.55
C LYS A 15 -1.92 10.98 1.40
N VAL A 16 -2.14 10.27 0.29
CA VAL A 16 -1.45 9.00 0.01
C VAL A 16 0.03 9.22 -0.23
N LYS A 17 0.45 10.35 -0.82
CA LYS A 17 1.87 10.71 -0.93
C LYS A 17 2.50 10.98 0.44
N GLU A 18 1.82 11.71 1.31
CA GLU A 18 2.29 11.95 2.70
C GLU A 18 2.48 10.62 3.46
N ILE A 19 1.56 9.68 3.30
CA ILE A 19 1.66 8.33 3.88
C ILE A 19 2.82 7.56 3.22
N SER A 20 2.96 7.64 1.89
CA SER A 20 4.02 6.97 1.14
C SER A 20 5.41 7.40 1.58
N ASP A 21 5.60 8.70 1.83
CA ASP A 21 6.87 9.23 2.31
C ASP A 21 7.24 8.67 3.70
N LYS A 22 6.24 8.50 4.58
CA LYS A 22 6.45 7.87 5.90
C LYS A 22 6.78 6.39 5.80
N LEU A 23 6.12 5.66 4.91
CA LEU A 23 6.37 4.23 4.68
C LEU A 23 7.77 4.00 4.11
N ASN A 24 8.27 4.93 3.30
CA ASN A 24 9.55 4.81 2.62
C ASN A 24 10.73 5.45 3.38
N SER A 25 10.62 5.60 4.70
CA SER A 25 11.58 6.35 5.53
C SER A 25 13.03 5.87 5.45
N PHE A 26 13.29 4.67 4.93
CA PHE A 26 14.63 4.09 4.80
C PHE A 26 15.31 4.32 3.44
N ALA A 27 14.58 4.66 2.37
CA ALA A 27 15.08 4.43 1.01
C ALA A 27 16.08 5.47 0.48
N SER A 28 16.29 6.58 1.19
CA SER A 28 17.18 7.67 0.75
C SER A 28 18.49 7.74 1.54
N GLU A 29 18.69 6.84 2.49
CA GLU A 29 19.68 6.99 3.56
C GLU A 29 20.82 5.99 3.40
N SER A 30 22.03 6.39 3.79
CA SER A 30 23.17 5.47 3.73
C SER A 30 23.01 4.36 4.78
N PRO A 31 23.65 3.18 4.62
CA PRO A 31 23.59 2.13 5.64
C PRO A 31 24.03 2.58 7.03
N LYS A 32 24.89 3.61 7.10
CA LYS A 32 25.34 4.20 8.36
C LYS A 32 24.24 5.05 9.00
N ASP A 33 23.57 5.88 8.22
CA ASP A 33 22.49 6.74 8.71
C ASP A 33 21.27 5.90 9.14
N ILE A 34 21.03 4.78 8.46
CA ILE A 34 20.04 3.77 8.87
C ILE A 34 20.38 3.18 10.24
N ALA A 35 21.65 2.84 10.47
CA ALA A 35 22.08 2.28 11.76
C ALA A 35 21.97 3.32 12.89
N ASP A 36 22.38 4.57 12.62
CA ASP A 36 22.40 5.64 13.62
C ASP A 36 20.97 6.10 13.99
N ASN A 37 20.01 6.03 13.06
CA ASN A 37 18.62 6.47 13.25
C ASN A 37 17.58 5.33 13.19
N PHE A 38 18.01 4.08 13.37
CA PHE A 38 17.17 2.89 13.18
C PHE A 38 15.81 2.96 13.91
N PHE A 39 15.82 3.36 15.18
CA PHE A 39 14.60 3.46 15.99
C PHE A 39 13.62 4.52 15.48
N GLU A 40 14.14 5.66 15.00
CA GLU A 40 13.31 6.74 14.44
C GLU A 40 12.65 6.30 13.13
N TYR A 41 13.40 5.62 12.25
CA TYR A 41 12.82 5.09 11.01
C TYR A 41 11.78 3.99 11.28
N MET A 42 12.04 3.09 12.23
CA MET A 42 11.04 2.08 12.63
C MET A 42 9.77 2.73 13.18
N GLN A 43 9.91 3.79 13.98
CA GLN A 43 8.77 4.53 14.51
C GLN A 43 7.99 5.24 13.40
N ASN A 44 8.67 5.91 12.47
CA ASN A 44 8.05 6.63 11.36
C ASN A 44 7.32 5.68 10.39
N SER A 45 7.96 4.56 10.06
CA SER A 45 7.37 3.52 9.22
C SER A 45 6.12 2.92 9.88
N GLY A 46 6.19 2.56 11.17
CA GLY A 46 5.03 2.07 11.92
C GLY A 46 3.89 3.08 12.02
N GLN A 47 4.19 4.38 12.16
CA GLN A 47 3.17 5.43 12.10
C GLN A 47 2.55 5.57 10.70
N GLY A 48 3.36 5.42 9.64
CA GLY A 48 2.87 5.44 8.26
C GLY A 48 1.91 4.28 7.97
N GLU A 49 2.18 3.11 8.53
CA GLU A 49 1.32 1.93 8.40
C GLU A 49 -0.01 2.12 9.14
N GLU A 50 0.03 2.56 10.40
CA GLU A 50 -1.18 2.85 11.17
C GLU A 50 -2.07 3.89 10.45
N GLU A 51 -1.45 4.96 9.94
CA GLU A 51 -2.16 6.00 9.19
C GLU A 51 -2.71 5.50 7.85
N LEU A 52 -1.99 4.60 7.17
CA LEU A 52 -2.46 3.92 5.96
C LEU A 52 -3.73 3.13 6.26
N PHE A 53 -3.68 2.25 7.26
CA PHE A 53 -4.81 1.36 7.56
C PHE A 53 -6.01 2.14 8.07
N ASP A 54 -5.80 3.14 8.91
CA ASP A 54 -6.86 4.07 9.34
C ASP A 54 -7.49 4.79 8.15
N PHE A 55 -6.67 5.28 7.22
CA PHE A 55 -7.17 5.97 6.04
C PHE A 55 -8.06 5.07 5.18
N VAL A 56 -7.66 3.81 4.95
CA VAL A 56 -8.43 2.86 4.14
C VAL A 56 -9.77 2.53 4.81
N VAL A 57 -9.80 2.25 6.11
CA VAL A 57 -11.04 1.84 6.80
C VAL A 57 -11.98 3.00 7.12
N GLN A 58 -11.49 4.24 7.15
CA GLN A 58 -12.28 5.45 7.43
C GLN A 58 -12.81 6.14 6.18
N SER A 59 -12.19 5.91 5.02
CA SER A 59 -12.67 6.49 3.74
C SER A 59 -13.97 5.81 3.31
N GLU A 60 -15.05 6.58 3.12
CA GLU A 60 -16.41 6.03 2.87
C GLU A 60 -16.48 5.08 1.66
N ASP A 61 -15.80 5.42 0.57
CA ASP A 61 -15.76 4.66 -0.67
C ASP A 61 -14.91 3.39 -0.55
N LEU A 62 -13.72 3.47 0.05
CA LEU A 62 -12.87 2.30 0.30
C LEU A 62 -13.53 1.35 1.31
N LYS A 63 -14.20 1.91 2.33
CA LYS A 63 -14.96 1.16 3.31
C LYS A 63 -16.11 0.38 2.66
N ALA A 64 -16.81 0.97 1.67
CA ALA A 64 -17.84 0.25 0.93
C ALA A 64 -17.25 -0.97 0.18
N ILE A 65 -16.06 -0.83 -0.42
CA ILE A 65 -15.36 -1.94 -1.07
C ILE A 65 -14.98 -3.04 -0.07
N LEU A 66 -14.49 -2.66 1.12
CA LEU A 66 -14.19 -3.61 2.20
C LEU A 66 -15.45 -4.37 2.64
N GLU A 67 -16.55 -3.67 2.89
CA GLU A 67 -17.82 -4.26 3.32
C GLU A 67 -18.39 -5.23 2.28
N ILE A 68 -18.34 -4.88 0.98
CA ILE A 68 -18.80 -5.74 -0.12
C ILE A 68 -18.01 -7.06 -0.15
N ASN A 69 -16.70 -7.00 0.14
CA ASN A 69 -15.83 -8.18 0.16
C ASN A 69 -15.83 -8.91 1.50
N GLY A 70 -16.55 -8.42 2.52
CA GLY A 70 -16.54 -8.98 3.87
C GLY A 70 -15.19 -8.85 4.58
N MET A 71 -14.41 -7.84 4.21
CA MET A 71 -13.04 -7.60 4.67
C MET A 71 -13.00 -6.45 5.68
N GLY A 72 -12.00 -6.48 6.56
CA GLY A 72 -11.72 -5.45 7.55
C GLY A 72 -10.25 -5.07 7.57
N ARG A 73 -9.84 -4.43 8.66
CA ARG A 73 -8.48 -3.94 8.83
C ARG A 73 -7.43 -5.05 8.73
N SER A 74 -7.68 -6.20 9.36
CA SER A 74 -6.76 -7.33 9.37
C SER A 74 -6.41 -7.82 7.96
N GLU A 75 -7.40 -7.88 7.08
CA GLU A 75 -7.20 -8.34 5.71
C GLU A 75 -6.46 -7.28 4.86
N VAL A 76 -6.71 -5.99 5.12
CA VAL A 76 -5.93 -4.89 4.52
C VAL A 76 -4.46 -4.96 4.93
N GLU A 77 -4.19 -5.19 6.23
CA GLU A 77 -2.84 -5.38 6.76
C GLU A 77 -2.16 -6.59 6.10
N GLU A 78 -2.86 -7.72 5.97
CA GLU A 78 -2.30 -8.93 5.37
C GLU A 78 -1.97 -8.74 3.88
N VAL A 79 -2.86 -8.08 3.12
CA VAL A 79 -2.61 -7.73 1.72
C VAL A 79 -1.40 -6.80 1.61
N PHE A 80 -1.30 -5.78 2.46
CA PHE A 80 -0.13 -4.87 2.48
C PHE A 80 1.18 -5.65 2.61
N ARG A 81 1.30 -6.50 3.63
CA ARG A 81 2.50 -7.33 3.87
C ARG A 81 2.79 -8.28 2.71
N THR A 82 1.73 -8.82 2.11
CA THR A 82 1.85 -9.75 0.98
C THR A 82 2.44 -9.04 -0.24
N LEU A 83 1.97 -7.82 -0.53
CA LEU A 83 2.49 -6.98 -1.60
C LEU A 83 3.94 -6.57 -1.36
N GLU A 84 4.30 -6.17 -0.13
CA GLU A 84 5.69 -5.85 0.21
C GLU A 84 6.63 -7.04 -0.07
N ARG A 85 6.25 -8.24 0.40
CA ARG A 85 7.02 -9.47 0.16
C ARG A 85 7.09 -9.86 -1.31
N GLY A 86 6.08 -9.48 -2.11
CA GLY A 86 6.04 -9.68 -3.55
C GLY A 86 6.83 -8.64 -4.35
N GLY A 87 7.43 -7.64 -3.69
CA GLY A 87 8.27 -6.62 -4.30
C GLY A 87 7.58 -5.31 -4.62
N ALA A 88 6.34 -5.09 -4.16
CA ALA A 88 5.64 -3.81 -4.27
C ALA A 88 5.99 -2.82 -3.14
N GLY A 89 6.94 -3.16 -2.25
CA GLY A 89 7.47 -2.26 -1.22
C GLY A 89 8.49 -1.26 -1.77
N GLN A 90 8.11 -0.50 -2.80
CA GLN A 90 8.98 0.45 -3.50
C GLN A 90 8.24 1.73 -3.88
N MET A 91 8.99 2.79 -4.13
CA MET A 91 8.44 4.07 -4.61
C MET A 91 8.33 4.11 -6.13
N VAL A 92 7.15 4.47 -6.63
CA VAL A 92 6.90 4.77 -8.05
C VAL A 92 6.08 6.04 -8.14
N ASN A 93 6.54 7.03 -8.91
CA ASN A 93 5.86 8.32 -9.11
C ASN A 93 5.41 9.05 -7.82
N GLY A 94 6.18 8.88 -6.74
CA GLY A 94 5.88 9.47 -5.42
C GLY A 94 4.93 8.65 -4.55
N TYR A 95 4.63 7.41 -4.92
CA TYR A 95 3.76 6.51 -4.17
C TYR A 95 4.51 5.27 -3.72
N TYR A 96 4.35 4.88 -2.46
CA TYR A 96 4.78 3.58 -1.96
C TYR A 96 3.75 2.56 -2.42
N VAL A 97 4.11 1.75 -3.42
CA VAL A 97 3.14 1.02 -4.25
C VAL A 97 2.22 0.12 -3.42
N ALA A 98 2.76 -0.63 -2.45
CA ALA A 98 1.95 -1.49 -1.58
C ALA A 98 0.89 -0.72 -0.79
N GLY A 99 1.22 0.47 -0.29
CA GLY A 99 0.28 1.31 0.45
C GLY A 99 -0.71 2.03 -0.49
N ALA A 100 -0.21 2.59 -1.58
CA ALA A 100 -1.03 3.29 -2.55
C ALA A 100 -2.08 2.38 -3.19
N ALA A 101 -1.73 1.13 -3.48
CA ALA A 101 -2.67 0.14 -4.05
C ALA A 101 -3.89 -0.12 -3.15
N LEU A 102 -3.80 0.12 -1.85
CA LEU A 102 -4.92 -0.03 -0.91
C LEU A 102 -5.79 1.23 -0.83
N CYS A 103 -5.27 2.37 -1.28
CA CYS A 103 -5.92 3.67 -1.16
C CYS A 103 -6.71 4.09 -2.41
N PHE A 104 -6.70 3.29 -3.48
CA PHE A 104 -7.45 3.55 -4.71
C PHE A 104 -8.42 2.42 -4.99
N GLU A 105 -9.63 2.78 -5.44
CA GLU A 105 -10.78 1.87 -5.55
C GLU A 105 -10.47 0.67 -6.46
N GLU A 106 -10.01 0.91 -7.69
CA GLU A 106 -9.76 -0.14 -8.68
C GLU A 106 -8.68 -1.14 -8.23
N SER A 107 -7.62 -0.64 -7.59
CA SER A 107 -6.53 -1.48 -7.09
C SER A 107 -6.97 -2.25 -5.84
N LEU A 108 -7.71 -1.61 -4.93
CA LEU A 108 -8.23 -2.27 -3.74
C LEU A 108 -9.22 -3.38 -4.12
N GLU A 109 -10.17 -3.09 -5.01
CA GLU A 109 -11.15 -4.08 -5.50
C GLU A 109 -10.45 -5.28 -6.16
N TYR A 110 -9.44 -5.03 -7.00
CA TYR A 110 -8.65 -6.11 -7.60
C TYR A 110 -7.96 -6.98 -6.54
N LEU A 111 -7.33 -6.36 -5.53
CA LEU A 111 -6.59 -7.08 -4.50
C LEU A 111 -7.53 -7.93 -3.63
N LEU A 112 -8.65 -7.37 -3.17
CA LEU A 112 -9.60 -8.08 -2.33
C LEU A 112 -10.34 -9.18 -3.10
N SER A 113 -10.69 -8.95 -4.37
CA SER A 113 -11.28 -10.00 -5.23
C SER A 113 -10.35 -11.18 -5.46
N ASN A 114 -9.04 -11.00 -5.24
CA ASN A 114 -8.03 -12.05 -5.35
C ASN A 114 -7.46 -12.47 -4.00
N TYR A 115 -8.08 -12.09 -2.88
CA TYR A 115 -7.57 -12.32 -1.53
C TYR A 115 -7.15 -13.77 -1.29
N ASN A 116 -8.00 -14.74 -1.62
CA ASN A 116 -7.69 -16.16 -1.40
C ASN A 116 -6.44 -16.64 -2.15
N LYS A 117 -6.12 -16.03 -3.30
CA LYS A 117 -4.94 -16.34 -4.13
C LYS A 117 -3.68 -15.62 -3.66
N LEU A 118 -3.82 -14.60 -2.82
CA LEU A 118 -2.73 -13.78 -2.30
C LEU A 118 -2.39 -14.15 -0.85
N CYS A 119 -3.41 -14.28 -0.01
CA CYS A 119 -3.30 -14.41 1.44
C CYS A 119 -3.99 -15.68 1.98
N GLY A 120 -4.91 -16.29 1.23
CA GLY A 120 -5.67 -17.47 1.67
C GLY A 120 -5.07 -18.82 1.30
N GLU A 121 -5.91 -19.86 1.30
CA GLU A 121 -5.50 -21.26 1.05
C GLU A 121 -4.93 -21.49 -0.35
N GLU A 122 -5.26 -20.64 -1.33
CA GLU A 122 -4.76 -20.68 -2.70
C GLU A 122 -3.53 -19.78 -2.92
N ALA A 123 -2.96 -19.22 -1.84
CA ALA A 123 -1.80 -18.36 -1.90
C ALA A 123 -0.61 -19.07 -2.54
N SER A 124 -0.07 -18.48 -3.60
CA SER A 124 1.13 -18.98 -4.27
C SER A 124 2.11 -17.85 -4.52
N LYS A 125 3.40 -18.19 -4.52
CA LYS A 125 4.46 -17.21 -4.84
C LYS A 125 4.24 -16.55 -6.20
N GLU A 126 3.75 -17.30 -7.19
CA GLU A 126 3.47 -16.78 -8.53
C GLU A 126 2.33 -15.76 -8.53
N ASN A 127 1.24 -16.03 -7.81
CA ASN A 127 0.12 -15.09 -7.66
C ASN A 127 0.57 -13.79 -6.99
N ILE A 128 1.35 -13.90 -5.91
CA ILE A 128 1.86 -12.74 -5.16
C ILE A 128 2.79 -11.89 -6.03
N LEU A 129 3.74 -12.51 -6.74
CA LEU A 129 4.64 -11.80 -7.65
C LEU A 129 3.88 -11.15 -8.80
N THR A 130 2.89 -11.84 -9.37
CA THR A 130 2.07 -11.33 -10.48
C THR A 130 1.26 -10.12 -10.04
N ALA A 131 0.59 -10.19 -8.89
CA ALA A 131 -0.17 -9.07 -8.34
C ALA A 131 0.73 -7.89 -8.00
N SER A 132 1.88 -8.13 -7.36
CA SER A 132 2.83 -7.07 -6.99
C SER A 132 3.40 -6.36 -8.22
N HIS A 133 3.81 -7.11 -9.24
CA HIS A 133 4.29 -6.54 -10.49
C HIS A 133 3.19 -5.78 -11.24
N LYS A 134 1.95 -6.27 -11.21
CA LYS A 134 0.79 -5.56 -11.77
C LYS A 134 0.56 -4.23 -11.05
N MET A 135 0.67 -4.19 -9.72
CA MET A 135 0.54 -2.94 -8.96
C MET A 135 1.68 -1.99 -9.31
N VAL A 136 2.94 -2.43 -9.32
CA VAL A 136 4.08 -1.57 -9.70
C VAL A 136 3.84 -0.94 -11.08
N LYS A 137 3.48 -1.75 -12.09
CA LYS A 137 3.16 -1.25 -13.44
C LYS A 137 1.94 -0.33 -13.51
N HIS A 138 0.98 -0.49 -12.61
CA HIS A 138 -0.19 0.38 -12.57
C HIS A 138 0.20 1.80 -12.13
N PHE A 139 1.21 1.94 -11.27
CA PHE A 139 1.66 3.23 -10.75
C PHE A 139 2.80 3.89 -11.55
N GLU A 140 3.39 3.21 -12.54
CA GLU A 140 4.37 3.75 -13.50
C GLU A 140 3.75 4.75 -14.49
#